data_AF-A0A661M1E2-F1
#
_entry.id   AF-A0A661M1E2-F1
#
_cell.length_a   1.000
_cell.length_b   1.000
_cell.length_c   1.000
_cell.angle_alpha   90.00
_cell.angle_beta   90.00
_cell.angle_gamma   90.00
#
_symmetry.space_group_name_H-M   'P 1'
#
loop_
_entity.id
_entity.type
_entity.pdbx_description
1 polymer ?
#
loop_
_entity_poly.entity_id
_entity_poly.type
_entity_poly.pdbx_seq_one_letter_code
_entity_poly.pdbx_strand_id
1 'polypeptide(L)'
;MDAYASLLEELLAAGPSPDTACVLLKKLKEVAEPSRVIRHGEEAVRRHPDHVGLRTLLSEIHLERNQVGMAEIHAGKAAALLEEQVSVFKLQARIHQRQGSTIKAEECLRKFLAHHPGDPEA
;
A
#
# COMPACT_ATOMS: atom_id res chain seq x y z
N MET A 1 20.36 12.19 -19.05
CA MET A 1 19.45 11.66 -18.00
C MET A 1 18.01 12.10 -18.21
N ASP A 2 17.74 13.32 -18.70
CA ASP A 2 16.37 13.81 -18.91
C ASP A 2 15.48 12.96 -19.85
N ALA A 3 16.01 12.46 -20.97
CA ALA A 3 15.20 11.68 -21.91
C ALA A 3 14.62 10.39 -21.31
N TYR A 4 15.36 9.75 -20.39
CA TYR A 4 14.89 8.55 -19.70
C TYR A 4 13.81 8.89 -18.66
N ALA A 5 14.01 9.97 -17.89
CA ALA A 5 13.00 10.45 -16.96
C ALA A 5 11.69 10.80 -17.69
N SER A 6 11.76 11.50 -18.82
CA SER A 6 10.58 11.84 -19.62
C SER A 6 9.82 10.60 -20.12
N LEU A 7 10.54 9.57 -20.57
CA LEU A 7 9.91 8.30 -20.97
C LEU A 7 9.16 7.64 -19.80
N LEU A 8 9.76 7.61 -18.60
CA LEU A 8 9.10 7.04 -17.41
C LEU A 8 7.83 7.83 -17.04
N GLU A 9 7.87 9.15 -17.17
CA GLU A 9 6.73 10.03 -16.92
C GLU A 9 5.60 9.83 -17.94
N GLU A 10 5.93 9.67 -19.22
CA GLU A 10 4.96 9.33 -20.28
C GLU A 10 4.28 7.97 -19.99
N LEU A 11 5.08 6.97 -19.61
CA LEU A 11 4.56 5.65 -19.24
C LEU A 11 3.65 5.70 -18.00
N LEU A 12 3.98 6.53 -17.01
CA LEU A 12 3.11 6.77 -15.84
C LEU A 12 1.83 7.50 -16.24
N ALA A 13 1.93 8.50 -17.11
CA ALA A 13 0.78 9.27 -17.59
C ALA A 13 -0.23 8.39 -18.34
N ALA A 14 0.25 7.39 -19.09
CA ALA A 14 -0.57 6.42 -19.81
C ALA A 14 -1.46 5.54 -18.91
N GLY A 15 -1.32 5.61 -17.59
CA GLY A 15 -2.19 4.91 -16.64
C GLY A 15 -1.95 3.42 -16.55
N PRO A 16 -0.73 2.99 -16.22
CA PRO A 16 -0.43 1.57 -16.08
C PRO A 16 -1.13 0.98 -14.85
N SER A 17 -1.08 -0.36 -14.73
CA SER A 17 -1.50 -1.05 -13.51
C SER A 17 -0.76 -0.48 -12.28
N PRO A 18 -1.33 -0.58 -11.07
CA PRO A 18 -0.70 0.03 -9.90
C PRO A 18 0.67 -0.58 -9.56
N ASP A 19 0.88 -1.87 -9.81
CA ASP A 19 2.19 -2.53 -9.64
C ASP A 19 3.22 -1.98 -10.63
N THR A 20 2.85 -1.84 -11.91
CA THR A 20 3.71 -1.25 -12.92
C THR A 20 3.98 0.22 -12.62
N ALA A 21 2.98 0.99 -12.16
CA ALA A 21 3.17 2.36 -11.70
C ALA A 21 4.18 2.45 -10.55
N CYS A 22 4.13 1.52 -9.59
CA CYS A 22 5.08 1.44 -8.49
C CYS A 22 6.52 1.20 -8.98
N VAL A 23 6.70 0.27 -9.92
CA VAL A 23 8.02 0.01 -10.53
C VAL A 23 8.53 1.23 -11.28
N LEU A 24 7.69 1.89 -12.08
CA LEU A 24 8.07 3.08 -12.83
C LEU A 24 8.40 4.26 -11.92
N LEU A 25 7.64 4.47 -10.83
CA LEU A 25 7.92 5.52 -9.84
C LEU A 25 9.24 5.29 -9.11
N LYS A 26 9.57 4.04 -8.75
CA LYS A 26 10.87 3.71 -8.15
C LYS A 26 12.02 4.06 -9.09
N LYS A 27 11.89 3.72 -10.37
CA LYS A 27 12.87 4.10 -11.40
C LYS A 27 12.94 5.61 -11.59
N LEU A 28 11.80 6.30 -11.60
CA LEU A 28 11.75 7.76 -11.75
C LEU A 28 12.45 8.45 -10.56
N LYS A 29 12.27 7.94 -9.35
CA LYS A 29 12.94 8.43 -8.13
C LYS A 29 14.47 8.41 -8.23
N GLU A 30 15.04 7.45 -8.94
CA GLU A 30 16.49 7.34 -9.13
C GLU A 30 17.06 8.41 -10.09
N VAL A 31 16.24 8.96 -10.99
CA VAL A 31 16.71 9.75 -12.13
C VAL A 31 16.09 11.14 -12.26
N ALA A 32 15.06 11.45 -11.48
CA ALA A 32 14.33 12.71 -11.57
C ALA A 32 14.31 13.46 -10.23
N GLU A 33 14.16 14.78 -10.34
CA GLU A 33 13.99 15.65 -9.18
C GLU A 33 12.76 15.23 -8.35
N PRO A 34 12.86 15.19 -7.01
CA PRO A 34 11.78 14.60 -6.22
C PRO A 34 10.42 15.31 -6.33
N SER A 35 10.37 16.59 -6.73
CA SER A 35 9.10 17.27 -7.01
C SER A 35 8.32 16.62 -8.16
N ARG A 36 9.02 16.15 -9.20
CA ARG A 36 8.43 15.40 -10.32
C ARG A 36 7.95 14.04 -9.85
N VAL A 37 8.76 13.35 -9.05
CA VAL A 37 8.44 12.03 -8.48
C VAL A 37 7.19 12.11 -7.60
N ILE A 38 7.11 13.11 -6.72
CA ILE A 38 5.94 13.35 -5.85
C ILE A 38 4.70 13.61 -6.70
N ARG A 39 4.78 14.51 -7.69
CA ARG A 39 3.64 14.82 -8.57
C ARG A 39 3.08 13.57 -9.26
N HIS A 40 3.95 12.73 -9.83
CA HIS A 40 3.54 11.49 -10.46
C HIS A 40 3.06 10.44 -9.46
N GLY A 41 3.65 10.41 -8.26
CA GLY A 41 3.21 9.56 -7.16
C GLY A 41 1.78 9.91 -6.71
N GLU A 42 1.50 11.19 -6.49
CA GLU A 42 0.18 11.68 -6.11
C GLU A 42 -0.88 11.32 -7.16
N GLU A 43 -0.54 11.45 -8.45
CA GLU A 43 -1.42 11.01 -9.54
C GLU A 43 -1.68 9.50 -9.49
N ALA A 44 -0.63 8.68 -9.28
CA ALA A 44 -0.76 7.24 -9.20
C ALA A 44 -1.64 6.81 -8.01
N VAL A 45 -1.48 7.43 -6.84
CA VAL A 45 -2.35 7.18 -5.68
C VAL A 45 -3.77 7.71 -5.89
N ARG A 46 -3.97 8.79 -6.66
CA ARG A 46 -5.32 9.26 -6.99
C ARG A 46 -6.06 8.27 -7.88
N ARG A 47 -5.36 7.62 -8.81
CA ARG A 47 -5.91 6.57 -9.69
C ARG A 47 -6.13 5.26 -8.95
N HIS A 48 -5.23 4.93 -8.02
CA HIS A 48 -5.20 3.67 -7.29
C HIS A 48 -5.14 3.92 -5.77
N PRO A 49 -6.23 4.44 -5.17
CA PRO A 49 -6.22 4.87 -3.78
C PRO A 49 -6.00 3.73 -2.78
N ASP A 50 -6.31 2.50 -3.14
CA ASP A 50 -6.24 1.37 -2.19
C ASP A 50 -4.97 0.54 -2.38
N HIS A 51 -4.06 0.99 -3.25
CA HIS A 51 -2.82 0.27 -3.49
C HIS A 51 -1.75 0.60 -2.45
N VAL A 52 -1.57 -0.32 -1.50
CA VAL A 52 -0.63 -0.20 -0.37
C VAL A 52 0.77 0.21 -0.84
N GLY A 53 1.33 -0.47 -1.85
CA GLY A 53 2.69 -0.21 -2.30
C GLY A 53 2.92 1.21 -2.85
N LEU A 54 1.90 1.82 -3.45
CA LEU A 54 2.01 3.20 -3.96
C LEU A 54 1.98 4.19 -2.80
N ARG A 55 1.11 3.96 -1.80
CA ARG A 55 1.07 4.78 -0.58
C ARG A 55 2.36 4.69 0.21
N THR A 56 2.91 3.49 0.38
CA THR A 56 4.20 3.29 1.06
C THR A 56 5.32 4.05 0.35
N LEU A 57 5.40 3.95 -0.99
CA LEU A 57 6.41 4.66 -1.76
C LEU A 57 6.31 6.20 -1.61
N LEU A 58 5.10 6.78 -1.65
CA LEU A 58 4.94 8.22 -1.39
C LEU A 58 5.34 8.60 0.03
N SER A 59 5.00 7.77 1.03
CA SER A 59 5.42 8.00 2.40
C SER A 59 6.94 8.07 2.52
N GLU A 60 7.65 7.11 1.94
CA GLU A 60 9.12 7.07 1.92
C GLU A 60 9.71 8.31 1.24
N ILE A 61 9.18 8.71 0.08
CA ILE A 61 9.62 9.90 -0.65
C ILE A 61 9.43 11.17 0.21
N HIS A 62 8.27 11.34 0.84
CA HIS A 62 8.02 12.47 1.73
C HIS A 62 8.93 12.45 2.97
N LEU A 63 9.18 11.27 3.55
CA LEU A 63 10.05 11.13 4.70
C LEU A 63 11.50 11.53 4.38
N GLU A 64 12.03 11.06 3.25
CA GLU A 64 13.37 11.45 2.75
C GLU A 64 13.50 12.96 2.52
N ARG A 65 12.38 13.64 2.25
CA ARG A 65 12.31 15.10 2.09
C ARG A 65 12.05 15.85 3.40
N ASN A 66 12.05 15.15 4.54
CA ASN A 66 11.69 15.69 5.85
C ASN A 66 10.26 16.28 5.91
N GLN A 67 9.38 15.84 5.02
CA GLN A 67 7.96 16.24 4.98
C GLN A 67 7.13 15.28 5.85
N VAL A 68 7.44 15.26 7.14
CA VAL A 68 6.97 14.24 8.09
C VAL A 68 5.44 14.11 8.12
N GLY A 69 4.70 15.22 8.10
CA GLY A 69 3.23 15.17 8.11
C GLY A 69 2.62 14.47 6.89
N MET A 70 3.20 14.67 5.70
CA MET A 70 2.74 13.98 4.49
C MET A 70 3.14 12.51 4.51
N ALA A 71 4.34 12.20 5.01
CA ALA A 71 4.77 10.81 5.18
C ALA A 71 3.79 10.04 6.08
N GLU A 72 3.46 10.61 7.25
CA GLU A 72 2.51 10.02 8.19
C GLU A 72 1.12 9.79 7.58
N ILE A 73 0.59 10.77 6.83
CA ILE A 73 -0.71 10.62 6.14
C ILE A 73 -0.70 9.42 5.18
N HIS A 74 0.37 9.26 4.39
CA HIS A 74 0.46 8.17 3.42
C HIS A 74 0.71 6.82 4.10
N ALA A 75 1.58 6.78 5.11
CA ALA A 75 1.85 5.59 5.92
C ALA A 75 0.60 5.10 6.66
N GLY A 76 -0.14 6.01 7.31
CA GLY A 76 -1.37 5.66 8.03
C GLY A 76 -2.45 5.07 7.12
N LYS A 77 -2.62 5.63 5.92
CA LYS A 77 -3.54 5.05 4.92
C LYS A 77 -3.08 3.68 4.43
N ALA A 78 -1.78 3.47 4.24
CA ALA A 78 -1.24 2.16 3.87
C ALA A 78 -1.47 1.12 4.98
N ALA A 79 -1.26 1.51 6.24
CA ALA A 79 -1.50 0.67 7.40
C ALA A 79 -2.97 0.27 7.53
N ALA A 80 -3.91 1.22 7.42
CA ALA A 80 -5.35 0.94 7.48
C ALA A 80 -5.81 -0.06 6.41
N LEU A 81 -5.29 0.04 5.18
CA LEU A 81 -5.59 -0.91 4.10
C LEU A 81 -5.03 -2.32 4.38
N LEU A 82 -3.91 -2.42 5.08
CA LEU A 82 -3.37 -3.71 5.52
C LEU A 82 -4.21 -4.30 6.65
N GLU A 83 -4.65 -3.48 7.60
CA GLU A 83 -5.53 -3.91 8.70
C GLU A 83 -6.89 -4.42 8.19
N GLU A 84 -7.47 -3.76 7.18
CA GLU A 84 -8.70 -4.23 6.54
C GLU A 84 -8.51 -5.60 5.88
N GLN A 85 -7.38 -5.80 5.19
CA GLN A 85 -7.05 -7.10 4.60
C GLN A 85 -6.85 -8.18 5.67
N VAL A 86 -6.22 -7.86 6.79
CA VAL A 86 -6.06 -8.80 7.92
C VAL A 86 -7.43 -9.15 8.54
N SER A 87 -8.34 -8.19 8.61
CA SER A 87 -9.70 -8.39 9.14
C SER A 87 -10.52 -9.43 8.35
N VAL A 88 -10.14 -9.73 7.09
CA VAL A 88 -10.74 -10.82 6.31
C VAL A 88 -10.61 -12.17 7.01
N PHE A 89 -9.52 -12.39 7.77
CA PHE A 89 -9.32 -13.63 8.50
C PHE A 89 -10.32 -13.79 9.65
N LYS A 90 -10.71 -12.69 10.33
CA LYS A 90 -11.78 -12.72 11.34
C LYS A 90 -13.13 -13.05 10.70
N LEU A 91 -13.41 -12.55 9.50
CA LEU A 91 -14.61 -12.92 8.74
C LEU A 91 -14.59 -14.40 8.32
N GLN A 92 -13.47 -14.90 7.78
CA GLN A 92 -13.32 -16.31 7.41
C GLN A 92 -13.49 -17.25 8.61
N ALA A 93 -12.97 -16.87 9.78
CA ALA A 93 -13.17 -17.63 11.01
C ALA A 93 -14.65 -17.76 11.37
N ARG A 94 -15.39 -16.65 11.34
CA ARG A 94 -16.85 -16.63 11.59
C ARG A 94 -17.62 -17.48 10.59
N ILE A 95 -17.21 -17.48 9.32
CA ILE A 95 -17.80 -18.33 8.28
C ILE A 95 -17.56 -19.81 8.61
N HIS A 96 -16.33 -20.19 8.96
CA HIS A 96 -15.99 -21.56 9.30
C HIS A 96 -16.67 -22.05 10.59
N GLN A 97 -16.84 -21.20 11.60
CA GLN A 97 -17.63 -21.51 12.80
C GLN A 97 -19.08 -21.83 12.43
N ARG A 98 -19.73 -21.02 11.58
CA ARG A 98 -21.10 -21.27 11.11
C ARG A 98 -21.23 -22.54 10.27
N GLN A 99 -20.15 -22.95 9.61
CA GLN A 99 -20.06 -24.21 8.86
C GLN A 99 -19.68 -25.41 9.74
N GLY A 100 -19.51 -25.24 11.06
CA GLY A 100 -19.10 -26.32 11.98
C GLY A 100 -17.63 -26.74 11.85
N SER A 101 -16.81 -25.98 11.12
CA SER A 101 -15.39 -26.29 10.87
C SER A 101 -14.48 -25.56 11.87
N THR A 102 -14.47 -26.01 13.13
CA THR A 102 -13.73 -25.37 14.23
C THR A 102 -12.23 -25.22 13.95
N ILE A 103 -11.57 -26.25 13.40
CA ILE A 103 -10.13 -26.22 13.10
C ILE A 103 -9.78 -25.09 12.11
N LYS A 104 -10.56 -24.95 11.04
CA LYS A 104 -10.33 -23.89 10.04
C LYS A 104 -10.61 -22.50 10.60
N ALA A 105 -11.58 -22.39 11.51
CA ALA A 105 -11.85 -21.13 12.18
C ALA A 105 -10.66 -20.69 13.06
N GLU A 106 -10.10 -21.62 13.83
CA GLU A 106 -8.92 -21.39 14.68
C GLU A 106 -7.68 -21.01 13.85
N GLU A 107 -7.46 -21.67 12.71
CA GLU A 107 -6.39 -21.31 11.78
C GLU A 107 -6.52 -19.86 11.25
N CYS A 108 -7.73 -19.44 10.90
CA CYS A 108 -7.99 -18.07 10.46
C CYS A 108 -7.77 -17.06 11.60
N LEU A 109 -8.24 -17.33 12.82
CA LEU A 109 -8.04 -16.44 13.97
C LEU A 109 -6.56 -16.30 14.34
N ARG A 110 -5.78 -17.39 14.24
CA ARG A 110 -4.33 -17.33 14.42
C ARG A 110 -3.64 -16.42 13.40
N LYS A 111 -4.08 -16.43 12.13
CA LYS A 111 -3.57 -15.50 11.11
C LYS A 111 -3.92 -14.05 11.45
N PHE A 112 -5.14 -13.80 11.90
CA PHE A 112 -5.56 -12.47 12.37
C PHE A 112 -4.71 -11.98 13.57
N LEU A 113 -4.57 -12.83 14.60
CA LEU A 113 -3.82 -12.52 15.82
C LEU A 113 -2.32 -12.35 15.60
N ALA A 114 -1.74 -12.94 14.55
CA ALA A 114 -0.35 -12.70 14.20
C ALA A 114 -0.08 -11.22 13.85
N HIS A 115 -1.10 -10.49 13.43
CA HIS A 115 -1.05 -9.05 13.15
C HIS A 115 -1.63 -8.20 14.30
N HIS A 116 -2.45 -8.79 15.18
CA HIS A 116 -3.03 -8.15 16.36
C HIS A 116 -2.80 -8.98 17.65
N PRO A 117 -1.55 -9.07 18.15
CA PRO A 117 -1.26 -9.84 19.36
C PRO A 117 -1.83 -9.13 20.59
N GLY A 118 -3.06 -9.50 20.97
CA GLY A 118 -3.76 -8.92 22.12
C GLY A 118 -5.21 -8.52 21.89
N ASP A 119 -5.80 -8.79 20.71
CA ASP A 119 -7.24 -8.58 20.49
C ASP A 119 -8.06 -9.54 21.39
N PRO A 120 -8.87 -9.02 22.33
CA PRO A 120 -9.65 -9.84 23.26
C PRO A 120 -10.88 -10.50 22.62
N GLU A 121 -11.21 -10.18 21.36
CA GLU A 121 -12.35 -10.71 20.62
C GLU A 121 -11.97 -11.77 19.56
N ALA A 122 -10.73 -12.25 19.56
CA ALA A 122 -10.23 -13.28 18.66
C ALA A 122 -10.34 -14.70 19.26
#